data_AF-X1D1G5-F1
#
_entry.id   AF-X1D1G5-F1
#
_cell.length_a   1.000
_cell.length_b   1.000
_cell.length_c   1.000
_cell.angle_alpha   90.00
_cell.angle_beta   90.00
_cell.angle_gamma   90.00
#
_symmetry.space_group_name_H-M   'P 1'
#
loop_
_entity.id
_entity.type
_entity.pdbx_description
1 polymer ?
#
loop_
_entity_poly.entity_id
_entity_poly.type
_entity_poly.pdbx_seq_one_letter_code
_entity_poly.pdbx_strand_id
1 'polypeptide(L)'
;YTQTDIIARYKRMNGYSVFYPFGFDDNGLPTERYVEKKLKIRPQDLGRSEFIKKCLEQTKIVEKEFEDLWQHIGLSVDWDSVYSTISEPVRRLSQESFIDLLKKGYVYRKDEPAIYCTTCRTSVAQAELDDVQKDTFFNDIVFSDKDGKDLVISTTRPELLSSCVALFFHPDDVRYKKLKGTNAKVPIFGFEVPILADEKVEIEKGTGLVMCCTFGDTT
;
A
#
# COMPACT_ATOMS: atom_id res chain seq x y z
N TYR A 1 -5.59 7.97 -24.18
CA TYR A 1 -4.90 8.13 -25.47
C TYR A 1 -5.71 8.92 -26.50
N THR A 2 -6.98 8.60 -26.78
CA THR A 2 -7.78 9.33 -27.80
C THR A 2 -7.89 10.84 -27.55
N GLN A 3 -8.19 11.27 -26.32
CA GLN A 3 -8.37 12.69 -26.01
C GLN A 3 -7.08 13.51 -26.24
N THR A 4 -5.94 13.00 -25.75
CA THR A 4 -4.63 13.65 -25.92
C THR A 4 -4.21 13.70 -27.39
N ASP A 5 -4.52 12.65 -28.15
CA ASP A 5 -4.26 12.58 -29.59
C ASP A 5 -5.05 13.63 -30.38
N ILE A 6 -6.35 13.77 -30.10
CA ILE A 6 -7.21 14.80 -30.71
C ILE A 6 -6.64 16.19 -30.45
N ILE A 7 -6.25 16.48 -29.21
CA ILE A 7 -5.66 17.79 -28.84
C ILE A 7 -4.35 18.01 -29.60
N ALA A 8 -3.46 17.02 -29.63
CA ALA A 8 -2.17 17.12 -30.32
C ALA A 8 -2.34 17.36 -31.82
N ARG A 9 -3.30 16.69 -32.46
CA ARG A 9 -3.63 16.89 -33.88
C ARG A 9 -4.21 18.28 -34.13
N TYR A 10 -5.22 18.68 -33.34
CA TYR A 10 -5.82 20.00 -33.45
C TYR A 10 -4.76 21.11 -33.31
N LYS A 11 -3.87 21.02 -32.31
CA LYS A 11 -2.81 22.01 -32.12
C LYS A 11 -1.82 22.05 -33.29
N ARG A 12 -1.39 20.89 -33.81
CA ARG A 12 -0.55 20.83 -35.03
C ARG A 12 -1.23 21.48 -36.23
N MET A 13 -2.52 21.21 -36.44
CA MET A 13 -3.30 21.81 -37.53
C MET A 13 -3.48 23.33 -37.37
N ASN A 14 -3.36 23.86 -36.15
CA ASN A 14 -3.37 25.30 -35.87
C ASN A 14 -1.96 25.94 -35.87
N GLY A 15 -0.97 25.27 -36.45
CA GLY A 15 0.38 25.83 -36.63
C GLY A 15 1.29 25.74 -35.41
N TYR A 16 0.90 25.01 -34.36
CA TYR A 16 1.78 24.78 -33.20
C TYR A 16 2.72 23.60 -33.45
N SER A 17 3.98 23.74 -33.02
CA SER A 17 4.88 22.61 -32.82
C SER A 17 4.49 21.87 -31.53
N VAL A 18 4.03 20.63 -31.66
CA VAL A 18 3.56 19.82 -30.52
C VAL A 18 4.56 18.69 -30.29
N PHE A 19 5.21 18.69 -29.14
CA PHE A 19 6.01 17.57 -28.66
C PHE A 19 5.10 16.57 -27.94
N TYR A 20 4.97 15.36 -28.49
CA TYR A 20 4.07 14.33 -27.97
C TYR A 20 4.73 12.93 -28.04
N PRO A 21 5.71 12.65 -27.17
CA PRO A 21 6.39 11.35 -27.13
C PRO A 21 5.51 10.27 -26.51
N PHE A 22 5.86 9.01 -26.77
CA PHE A 22 5.29 7.86 -26.08
C PHE A 22 6.22 7.37 -24.97
N GLY A 23 5.65 7.01 -23.83
CA GLY A 23 6.40 6.53 -22.66
C GLY A 23 5.89 5.16 -22.22
N PHE A 24 6.81 4.23 -22.02
CA PHE A 24 6.54 2.93 -21.39
C PHE A 24 6.83 3.00 -19.89
N ASP A 25 5.88 2.52 -19.08
CA ASP A 25 6.05 2.32 -17.64
C ASP A 25 6.26 0.83 -17.35
N ASP A 26 7.53 0.45 -17.21
CA ASP A 26 7.96 -0.94 -17.19
C ASP A 26 8.44 -1.40 -15.82
N ASN A 27 8.31 -0.57 -14.80
CA ASN A 27 8.80 -0.84 -13.45
C ASN A 27 7.74 -1.40 -12.51
N GLY A 28 8.21 -2.06 -11.45
CA GLY A 28 7.41 -2.34 -10.26
C GLY A 28 6.60 -3.63 -10.35
N LEU A 29 5.70 -3.78 -9.37
CA LEU A 29 4.92 -4.98 -9.13
C LEU A 29 4.10 -5.47 -10.33
N PRO A 30 3.48 -4.60 -11.16
CA PRO A 30 2.73 -5.06 -12.34
C PRO A 30 3.58 -5.88 -13.31
N THR A 31 4.79 -5.41 -13.63
CA THR A 31 5.74 -6.11 -14.51
C THR A 31 6.16 -7.45 -13.90
N GLU A 32 6.54 -7.46 -12.61
CA GLU A 32 6.97 -8.68 -11.93
C GLU A 32 5.85 -9.73 -11.93
N ARG A 33 4.62 -9.33 -11.55
CA ARG A 33 3.44 -10.20 -11.52
C ARG A 33 3.05 -10.73 -12.90
N TYR A 34 3.18 -9.90 -13.94
CA TYR A 34 2.94 -10.32 -15.32
C TYR A 34 3.90 -11.44 -15.73
N VAL A 35 5.20 -11.25 -15.47
CA VAL A 35 6.26 -12.22 -15.80
C VAL A 35 6.07 -13.51 -15.03
N GLU A 36 5.76 -13.43 -13.73
CA GLU A 36 5.48 -14.61 -12.90
C GLU A 36 4.28 -15.42 -13.42
N LYS A 37 3.18 -14.75 -13.77
CA LYS A 37 1.99 -15.41 -14.32
C LYS A 37 2.26 -16.03 -15.69
N LYS A 38 2.93 -15.30 -16.57
CA LYS A 38 3.20 -15.72 -17.96
C LYS A 38 4.16 -16.89 -18.02
N LEU A 39 5.24 -16.84 -17.24
CA LEU A 39 6.29 -17.87 -17.25
C LEU A 39 6.09 -18.94 -16.17
N LYS A 40 5.10 -18.78 -15.28
CA LYS A 40 4.85 -19.66 -14.13
C LYS A 40 6.10 -19.83 -13.24
N ILE A 41 6.82 -18.74 -13.04
CA ILE A 41 8.03 -18.67 -12.21
C ILE A 41 7.78 -17.79 -10.99
N ARG A 42 8.64 -17.91 -9.98
CA ARG A 42 8.64 -17.01 -8.81
C ARG A 42 10.05 -16.42 -8.63
N PRO A 43 10.19 -15.12 -8.30
CA PRO A 43 11.49 -14.48 -8.10
C PRO A 43 12.36 -15.19 -7.06
N GLN A 44 11.71 -15.80 -6.05
CA GLN A 44 12.38 -16.49 -4.95
C GLN A 44 13.09 -17.78 -5.40
N ASP A 45 12.67 -18.38 -6.52
CA ASP A 45 13.21 -19.65 -7.02
C ASP A 45 14.40 -19.44 -8.00
N LEU A 46 14.49 -18.27 -8.66
CA LEU A 46 15.51 -17.97 -9.68
C LEU A 46 16.64 -17.06 -9.19
N GLY A 47 16.42 -16.33 -8.10
CA GLY A 47 17.30 -15.26 -7.66
C GLY A 47 17.13 -13.97 -8.46
N ARG A 48 17.51 -12.86 -7.84
CA ARG A 48 17.19 -11.49 -8.32
C ARG A 48 17.69 -11.24 -9.75
N SER A 49 18.94 -11.54 -10.05
CA SER A 49 19.55 -11.20 -11.35
C SER A 49 18.90 -11.96 -12.51
N GLU A 50 18.61 -13.24 -12.34
CA GLU A 50 17.94 -14.05 -13.36
C GLU A 50 16.49 -13.61 -13.55
N PHE A 51 15.78 -13.29 -12.46
CA PHE A 51 14.42 -12.76 -12.57
C PHE A 51 14.36 -11.41 -13.29
N ILE A 52 15.31 -10.50 -13.02
CA ILE A 52 15.42 -9.22 -13.74
C ILE A 52 15.62 -9.46 -15.24
N LYS A 53 16.50 -10.39 -15.63
CA LYS A 53 16.70 -10.74 -17.06
C LYS A 53 15.39 -11.19 -17.71
N LYS A 54 14.63 -12.06 -17.03
CA LYS A 54 13.32 -12.53 -17.51
C LYS A 54 12.32 -11.39 -17.65
N CYS A 55 12.31 -10.43 -16.72
CA CYS A 55 11.48 -9.24 -16.84
C CYS A 55 11.85 -8.40 -18.05
N LEU A 56 13.13 -8.09 -18.23
CA LEU A 56 13.62 -7.32 -19.37
C LEU A 56 13.34 -8.00 -20.72
N GLU A 57 13.44 -9.32 -20.79
CA GLU A 57 13.07 -10.10 -21.98
C GLU A 57 11.58 -9.95 -22.31
N GLN A 58 10.70 -10.06 -21.31
CA GLN A 58 9.25 -9.93 -21.53
C GLN A 58 8.81 -8.50 -21.82
N THR A 59 9.41 -7.50 -21.17
CA THR A 59 9.13 -6.08 -21.42
C THR A 59 9.33 -5.76 -22.90
N LYS A 60 10.47 -6.16 -23.50
CA LYS A 60 10.73 -5.91 -24.93
C LYS A 60 9.67 -6.49 -25.87
N ILE A 61 9.13 -7.66 -25.55
CA ILE A 61 8.08 -8.31 -26.35
C ILE A 61 6.80 -7.49 -26.25
N VAL A 62 6.41 -7.13 -25.01
CA VAL A 62 5.17 -6.38 -24.76
C VAL A 62 5.25 -4.95 -25.31
N GLU A 63 6.39 -4.27 -25.17
CA GLU A 63 6.63 -2.94 -25.77
C GLU A 63 6.36 -2.98 -27.26
N LYS A 64 6.89 -4.00 -27.96
CA LYS A 64 6.72 -4.12 -29.41
C LYS A 64 5.25 -4.41 -29.80
N GLU A 65 4.59 -5.34 -29.11
CA GLU A 65 3.17 -5.63 -29.33
C GLU A 65 2.29 -4.38 -29.10
N PHE A 66 2.63 -3.58 -28.08
CA PHE A 66 1.90 -2.38 -27.72
C PHE A 66 2.15 -1.24 -28.71
N GLU A 67 3.40 -1.01 -29.11
CA GLU A 67 3.76 -0.06 -30.17
C GLU A 67 3.00 -0.37 -31.45
N ASP A 68 3.04 -1.63 -31.90
CA ASP A 68 2.34 -2.07 -33.11
C ASP A 68 0.83 -1.80 -32.98
N LEU A 69 0.21 -2.17 -31.85
CA LEU A 69 -1.21 -1.89 -31.59
C LEU A 69 -1.55 -0.41 -31.73
N TRP A 70 -0.77 0.48 -31.09
CA TRP A 70 -1.03 1.92 -31.11
C TRP A 70 -0.79 2.56 -32.48
N GLN A 71 0.22 2.09 -33.22
CA GLN A 71 0.45 2.51 -34.60
C GLN A 71 -0.71 2.10 -35.51
N HIS A 72 -1.23 0.87 -35.37
CA HIS A 72 -2.36 0.38 -36.18
C HIS A 72 -3.64 1.20 -35.97
N ILE A 73 -3.91 1.68 -34.76
CA ILE A 73 -5.06 2.55 -34.49
C ILE A 73 -4.80 4.03 -34.82
N GLY A 74 -3.61 4.35 -35.34
CA GLY A 74 -3.26 5.68 -35.82
C GLY A 74 -2.93 6.69 -34.72
N LEU A 75 -2.36 6.27 -33.59
CA LEU A 75 -1.90 7.20 -32.56
C LEU A 75 -0.76 8.08 -33.12
N SER A 76 -0.90 9.41 -33.01
CA SER A 76 -0.01 10.38 -33.64
C SER A 76 1.05 10.95 -32.71
N VAL A 77 1.60 10.08 -31.89
CA VAL A 77 2.78 10.31 -31.05
C VAL A 77 4.05 10.30 -31.89
N ASP A 78 5.12 10.86 -31.32
CA ASP A 78 6.46 10.77 -31.85
C ASP A 78 7.11 9.44 -31.41
N TRP A 79 7.16 8.47 -32.32
CA TRP A 79 7.76 7.16 -32.11
C TRP A 79 9.30 7.18 -32.13
N ASP A 80 9.92 8.24 -32.63
CA ASP A 80 11.38 8.39 -32.61
C ASP A 80 11.88 8.89 -31.23
N SER A 81 10.99 9.50 -30.44
CA SER A 81 11.27 10.04 -29.10
C SER A 81 10.69 9.18 -27.96
N VAL A 82 10.58 7.87 -28.17
CA VAL A 82 10.08 6.94 -27.15
C VAL A 82 11.02 6.85 -25.96
N TYR A 83 10.46 6.78 -24.75
CA TYR A 83 11.23 6.52 -23.54
C TYR A 83 10.59 5.41 -22.70
N SER A 84 11.41 4.81 -21.85
CA SER A 84 10.99 3.81 -20.88
C SER A 84 11.46 4.21 -19.49
N THR A 85 10.63 3.97 -18.47
CA THR A 85 10.97 4.28 -17.07
C THR A 85 12.19 3.53 -16.55
N ILE A 86 12.53 2.39 -17.17
CA ILE A 86 13.71 1.59 -16.82
C ILE A 86 14.94 1.89 -17.68
N SER A 87 14.82 2.81 -18.64
CA SER A 87 15.96 3.24 -19.47
C SER A 87 17.04 3.92 -18.62
N GLU A 88 18.31 3.83 -19.06
CA GLU A 88 19.44 4.43 -18.35
C GLU A 88 19.26 5.95 -18.10
N PRO A 89 18.83 6.77 -19.09
CA PRO A 89 18.62 8.20 -18.87
C PRO A 89 17.54 8.50 -17.84
N VAL A 90 16.41 7.79 -17.89
CA VAL A 90 15.28 8.01 -16.95
C VAL A 90 15.63 7.55 -15.54
N ARG A 91 16.34 6.41 -15.42
CA ARG A 91 16.86 5.95 -14.12
C ARG A 91 17.83 6.95 -13.51
N ARG A 92 18.73 7.54 -14.29
CA ARG A 92 19.66 8.57 -13.83
C ARG A 92 18.90 9.81 -13.34
N LEU A 93 17.92 10.28 -14.11
CA LEU A 93 17.09 11.43 -13.73
C LEU A 93 16.32 11.18 -12.41
N SER A 94 15.77 9.98 -12.25
CA SER A 94 15.09 9.56 -11.02
C SER A 94 16.04 9.55 -9.81
N GLN A 95 17.25 9.01 -9.98
CA GLN A 95 18.29 9.01 -8.94
C GLN A 95 18.74 10.43 -8.57
N GLU A 96 18.95 11.30 -9.55
CA GLU A 96 19.30 12.71 -9.33
C GLU A 96 18.20 13.43 -8.54
N SER A 97 16.92 13.20 -8.88
CA SER A 97 15.77 13.75 -8.17
C SER A 97 15.70 13.27 -6.71
N PHE A 98 15.94 11.98 -6.47
CA PHE A 98 15.99 11.42 -5.12
C PHE A 98 17.11 12.04 -4.28
N ILE A 99 18.31 12.21 -4.85
CA ILE A 99 19.45 12.84 -4.18
C ILE A 99 19.16 14.30 -3.86
N ASP A 100 18.49 15.04 -4.74
CA ASP A 100 18.06 16.42 -4.49
C ASP A 100 17.07 16.50 -3.32
N LEU A 101 16.04 15.63 -3.31
CA LEU A 101 15.08 15.55 -2.19
C LEU A 101 15.77 15.18 -0.87
N LEU A 102 16.76 14.29 -0.91
CA LEU A 102 17.56 13.93 0.26
C LEU A 102 18.38 15.13 0.78
N LYS A 103 19.06 15.87 -0.11
CA LYS A 103 19.82 17.07 0.27
C LYS A 103 18.94 18.16 0.87
N LYS A 104 17.68 18.26 0.44
CA LYS A 104 16.68 19.17 0.98
C LYS A 104 16.04 18.71 2.30
N GLY A 105 16.35 17.49 2.77
CA GLY A 105 15.80 16.94 4.00
C GLY A 105 14.39 16.38 3.88
N TYR A 106 13.87 16.17 2.66
CA TYR A 106 12.55 15.58 2.42
C TYR A 106 12.55 14.05 2.44
N VAL A 107 13.72 13.42 2.35
CA VAL A 107 13.88 11.96 2.45
C VAL A 107 14.44 11.60 3.81
N TYR A 108 13.73 10.74 4.53
CA TYR A 108 14.14 10.21 5.82
C TYR A 108 13.83 8.72 5.91
N ARG A 109 14.43 8.05 6.90
CA ARG A 109 14.13 6.66 7.25
C ARG A 109 13.61 6.62 8.67
N LYS A 110 12.47 5.97 8.86
CA LYS A 110 11.82 5.78 10.16
C LYS A 110 11.21 4.39 10.21
N ASP A 111 11.20 3.78 11.39
CA ASP A 111 10.50 2.53 11.64
C ASP A 111 9.02 2.86 11.90
N GLU A 112 8.15 2.52 10.94
CA GLU A 112 6.71 2.73 11.03
C GLU A 112 5.97 1.51 10.47
N PRO A 113 4.73 1.25 10.93
CA PRO A 113 3.88 0.25 10.30
C PRO A 113 3.70 0.56 8.81
N ALA A 114 3.95 -0.44 7.98
CA ALA A 114 3.72 -0.36 6.54
C ALA A 114 2.76 -1.45 6.12
N ILE A 115 1.89 -1.13 5.16
CA ILE A 115 1.00 -2.11 4.56
C ILE A 115 1.86 -3.12 3.82
N TYR A 116 1.70 -4.40 4.14
CA TYR A 116 2.57 -5.45 3.63
C TYR A 116 1.77 -6.53 2.90
N CYS A 117 2.09 -6.75 1.63
CA CYS A 117 1.50 -7.84 0.86
C CYS A 117 2.26 -9.14 1.15
N THR A 118 1.62 -10.09 1.84
CA THR A 118 2.24 -11.40 2.17
C THR A 118 2.51 -12.26 0.93
N THR A 119 1.77 -12.03 -0.16
CA THR A 119 1.96 -12.73 -1.43
C THR A 119 3.14 -12.18 -2.23
N CYS A 120 3.24 -10.87 -2.37
CA CYS A 120 4.34 -10.22 -3.08
C CYS A 120 5.61 -10.09 -2.22
N ARG A 121 5.46 -10.21 -0.89
CA ARG A 121 6.52 -10.05 0.12
C ARG A 121 7.22 -8.69 0.05
N THR A 122 6.42 -7.65 -0.11
CA THR A 122 6.87 -6.26 -0.12
C THR A 122 5.82 -5.37 0.53
N SER A 123 6.27 -4.22 1.03
CA SER A 123 5.39 -3.11 1.36
C SER A 123 4.69 -2.60 0.10
N VAL A 124 3.42 -2.23 0.24
CA VAL A 124 2.58 -1.66 -0.84
C VAL A 124 2.06 -0.30 -0.40
N ALA A 125 1.81 0.58 -1.36
CA ALA A 125 1.21 1.87 -1.05
C ALA A 125 -0.30 1.72 -0.80
N GLN A 126 -0.88 2.61 0.02
CA GLN A 126 -2.34 2.63 0.22
C GLN A 126 -3.09 2.83 -1.10
N ALA A 127 -2.50 3.58 -2.05
CA ALA A 127 -3.07 3.79 -3.39
C ALA A 127 -3.12 2.52 -4.26
N GLU A 128 -2.44 1.44 -3.86
CA GLU A 128 -2.44 0.15 -4.55
C GLU A 128 -3.42 -0.85 -3.92
N LEU A 129 -4.20 -0.43 -2.91
CA LEU A 129 -5.18 -1.27 -2.24
C LEU A 129 -6.56 -1.12 -2.84
N ASP A 130 -7.24 -2.27 -2.95
CA ASP A 130 -8.67 -2.35 -3.20
C ASP A 130 -9.36 -2.96 -1.98
N ASP A 131 -10.42 -2.30 -1.50
CA ASP A 131 -11.25 -2.81 -0.41
C ASP A 131 -12.21 -3.90 -0.92
N VAL A 132 -12.27 -5.00 -0.18
CA VAL A 132 -13.16 -6.13 -0.51
C VAL A 132 -13.98 -6.51 0.72
N GLN A 133 -15.29 -6.61 0.55
CA GLN A 133 -16.20 -7.10 1.59
C GLN A 133 -15.97 -8.60 1.81
N LYS A 134 -15.77 -9.00 3.07
CA LYS A 134 -15.56 -10.39 3.47
C LYS A 134 -16.27 -10.67 4.80
N ASP A 135 -16.89 -11.84 4.88
CA ASP A 135 -17.44 -12.34 6.12
C ASP A 135 -16.31 -12.69 7.09
N THR A 136 -16.50 -12.35 8.36
CA THR A 136 -15.57 -12.67 9.44
C THR A 136 -16.34 -12.85 10.75
N PHE A 137 -15.64 -13.36 11.77
CA PHE A 137 -16.19 -13.49 13.12
C PHE A 137 -15.89 -12.23 13.92
N PHE A 138 -16.86 -11.78 14.70
CA PHE A 138 -16.67 -10.76 15.70
C PHE A 138 -16.55 -11.45 17.07
N ASN A 139 -15.34 -11.44 17.62
CA ASN A 139 -14.96 -12.26 18.76
C ASN A 139 -14.93 -11.40 20.02
N ASP A 140 -15.59 -11.87 21.08
CA ASP A 140 -15.52 -11.26 22.40
C ASP A 140 -14.39 -11.89 23.22
N ILE A 141 -13.47 -11.04 23.66
CA ILE A 141 -12.28 -11.42 24.42
C ILE A 141 -12.36 -10.76 25.81
N VAL A 142 -12.15 -11.55 26.86
CA VAL A 142 -12.23 -11.09 28.25
C VAL A 142 -10.84 -10.69 28.76
N PHE A 143 -10.66 -9.41 29.01
CA PHE A 143 -9.51 -8.82 29.71
C PHE A 143 -9.86 -8.66 31.20
N SER A 144 -8.86 -8.37 32.03
CA SER A 144 -9.09 -8.11 33.46
C SER A 144 -8.61 -6.72 33.83
N ASP A 145 -9.42 -5.93 34.53
CA ASP A 145 -8.97 -4.68 35.16
C ASP A 145 -8.01 -4.98 36.33
N LYS A 146 -7.38 -3.94 36.89
CA LYS A 146 -6.52 -4.00 38.09
C LYS A 146 -7.18 -4.74 39.28
N ASP A 147 -8.51 -4.65 39.38
CA ASP A 147 -9.30 -5.26 40.45
C ASP A 147 -9.74 -6.70 40.11
N GLY A 148 -9.27 -7.27 39.00
CA GLY A 148 -9.66 -8.60 38.51
C GLY A 148 -11.07 -8.68 37.94
N LYS A 149 -11.68 -7.54 37.60
CA LYS A 149 -13.00 -7.48 36.97
C LYS A 149 -12.90 -7.68 35.48
N ASP A 150 -13.85 -8.41 34.92
CA ASP A 150 -13.91 -8.71 33.50
C ASP A 150 -14.21 -7.45 32.67
N LEU A 151 -13.39 -7.25 31.64
CA LEU A 151 -13.55 -6.22 30.60
C LEU A 151 -13.68 -6.94 29.26
N VAL A 152 -14.86 -6.88 28.64
CA VAL A 152 -15.13 -7.56 27.38
C VAL A 152 -14.80 -6.62 26.21
N ILE A 153 -13.99 -7.09 25.26
CA ILE A 153 -13.60 -6.38 24.04
C ILE A 153 -14.00 -7.20 22.83
N SER A 154 -14.66 -6.55 21.86
CA SER A 154 -15.05 -7.20 20.61
C SER A 154 -14.07 -6.88 19.48
N THR A 155 -13.55 -7.90 18.79
CA THR A 155 -12.61 -7.71 17.67
C THR A 155 -12.78 -8.74 16.55
N THR A 156 -12.53 -8.31 15.32
CA THR A 156 -12.42 -9.19 14.15
C THR A 156 -11.02 -9.77 13.95
N ARG A 157 -10.04 -9.34 14.77
CA ARG A 157 -8.61 -9.68 14.63
C ARG A 157 -8.02 -10.27 15.93
N PRO A 158 -8.58 -11.36 16.49
CA PRO A 158 -8.11 -11.93 17.76
C PRO A 158 -6.64 -12.37 17.71
N GLU A 159 -6.10 -12.66 16.52
CA GLU A 159 -4.69 -13.03 16.34
C GLU A 159 -3.71 -11.90 16.65
N LEU A 160 -4.18 -10.64 16.72
CA LEU A 160 -3.35 -9.49 17.06
C LEU A 160 -3.20 -9.25 18.56
N LEU A 161 -3.86 -10.05 19.41
CA LEU A 161 -3.88 -9.88 20.86
C LEU A 161 -2.49 -9.77 21.50
N SER A 162 -1.51 -10.51 20.97
CA SER A 162 -0.11 -10.47 21.44
C SER A 162 0.59 -9.12 21.24
N SER A 163 0.04 -8.29 20.35
CA SER A 163 0.56 -6.97 19.99
C SER A 163 -0.31 -5.82 20.52
N CYS A 164 -1.28 -6.13 21.39
CA CYS A 164 -2.09 -5.11 22.04
C CYS A 164 -1.20 -4.20 22.89
N VAL A 165 -1.36 -2.89 22.75
CA VAL A 165 -0.57 -1.89 23.50
C VAL A 165 -1.44 -0.90 24.27
N ALA A 166 -2.73 -0.84 23.99
CA ALA A 166 -3.68 0.00 24.70
C ALA A 166 -5.11 -0.50 24.50
N LEU A 167 -6.00 -0.09 25.40
CA LEU A 167 -7.45 -0.13 25.19
C LEU A 167 -7.98 1.29 25.05
N PHE A 168 -8.92 1.50 24.15
CA PHE A 168 -9.59 2.77 23.95
C PHE A 168 -11.08 2.68 24.24
N PHE A 169 -11.63 3.75 24.84
CA PHE A 169 -13.06 3.97 25.01
C PHE A 169 -13.43 5.40 24.59
N HIS A 170 -14.69 5.62 24.22
CA HIS A 170 -15.16 6.96 23.89
C HIS A 170 -15.28 7.85 25.14
N PRO A 171 -14.80 9.10 25.17
CA PRO A 171 -14.87 9.98 26.34
C PRO A 171 -16.28 10.16 26.93
N ASP A 172 -17.32 10.12 26.08
CA ASP A 172 -18.72 10.25 26.53
C ASP A 172 -19.34 8.94 27.04
N ASP A 173 -18.67 7.80 26.87
CA ASP A 173 -19.17 6.52 27.35
C ASP A 173 -19.07 6.41 28.87
N VAL A 174 -20.22 6.61 29.53
CA VAL A 174 -20.35 6.56 30.99
C VAL A 174 -19.97 5.20 31.59
N ARG A 175 -20.02 4.11 30.81
CA ARG A 175 -19.66 2.76 31.25
C ARG A 175 -18.18 2.68 31.63
N TYR A 176 -17.32 3.38 30.90
CA TYR A 176 -15.86 3.24 30.98
C TYR A 176 -15.12 4.48 31.48
N LYS A 177 -15.81 5.61 31.72
CA LYS A 177 -15.21 6.84 32.29
C LYS A 177 -14.34 6.60 33.53
N LYS A 178 -14.69 5.63 34.37
CA LYS A 178 -13.95 5.30 35.61
C LYS A 178 -12.62 4.55 35.36
N LEU A 179 -12.44 3.99 34.17
CA LEU A 179 -11.24 3.25 33.76
C LEU A 179 -10.17 4.15 33.15
N LYS A 180 -10.43 5.46 33.00
CA LYS A 180 -9.47 6.41 32.43
C LYS A 180 -8.16 6.40 33.23
N GLY A 181 -7.06 6.04 32.57
CA GLY A 181 -5.74 6.00 33.18
C GLY A 181 -5.49 4.81 34.11
N THR A 182 -6.37 3.79 34.10
CA THR A 182 -6.06 2.49 34.69
C THR A 182 -5.44 1.55 33.64
N ASN A 183 -5.03 0.37 34.08
CA ASN A 183 -4.48 -0.67 33.21
C ASN A 183 -5.43 -1.86 33.14
N ALA A 184 -5.43 -2.53 31.99
CA ALA A 184 -6.03 -3.85 31.82
C ALA A 184 -4.94 -4.89 31.58
N LYS A 185 -5.15 -6.10 32.10
CA LYS A 185 -4.32 -7.27 31.85
C LYS A 185 -4.81 -7.97 30.59
N VAL A 186 -3.90 -8.15 29.64
CA VAL A 186 -4.17 -8.87 28.39
C VAL A 186 -4.27 -10.37 28.66
N PRO A 187 -5.34 -11.06 28.24
CA PRO A 187 -5.50 -12.48 28.46
C PRO A 187 -4.42 -13.28 27.71
N ILE A 188 -4.15 -14.50 28.17
CA ILE A 188 -3.12 -15.43 27.66
C ILE A 188 -1.68 -14.95 27.91
N PHE A 189 -1.34 -13.70 27.58
CA PHE A 189 0.02 -13.16 27.68
C PHE A 189 0.32 -12.51 29.03
N GLY A 190 -0.70 -11.98 29.70
CA GLY A 190 -0.62 -11.51 31.08
C GLY A 190 0.11 -10.19 31.30
N PHE A 191 0.53 -9.49 30.24
CA PHE A 191 1.07 -8.13 30.35
C PHE A 191 -0.06 -7.10 30.52
N GLU A 192 0.29 -5.91 31.03
CA GLU A 192 -0.65 -4.81 31.26
C GLU A 192 -0.59 -3.79 30.13
N VAL A 193 -1.76 -3.25 29.77
CA VAL A 193 -1.91 -2.16 28.79
C VAL A 193 -2.74 -1.02 29.40
N PRO A 194 -2.41 0.25 29.09
CA PRO A 194 -3.18 1.39 29.56
C PRO A 194 -4.56 1.46 28.89
N ILE A 195 -5.54 2.00 29.63
CA ILE A 195 -6.87 2.34 29.14
C ILE A 195 -6.96 3.86 28.91
N LEU A 196 -7.14 4.24 27.66
CA LEU A 196 -7.10 5.62 27.17
C LEU A 196 -8.45 6.03 26.57
N ALA A 197 -8.72 7.33 26.51
CA ALA A 197 -9.94 7.86 25.91
C ALA A 197 -9.65 8.35 24.49
N ASP A 198 -10.50 8.01 23.51
CA ASP A 198 -10.39 8.43 22.11
C ASP A 198 -11.78 8.67 21.50
N GLU A 199 -12.00 9.85 20.90
CA GLU A 199 -13.25 10.25 20.25
C GLU A 199 -13.56 9.45 18.98
N LYS A 200 -12.58 8.75 18.40
CA LYS A 200 -12.78 7.88 17.24
C LYS A 200 -13.49 6.57 17.57
N VAL A 201 -13.62 6.23 18.86
CA VAL A 201 -14.27 4.98 19.29
C VAL A 201 -15.78 5.10 19.14
N GLU A 202 -16.38 4.21 18.36
CA GLU A 202 -17.84 4.12 18.24
C GLU A 202 -18.45 3.40 19.46
N ILE A 203 -19.27 4.11 20.23
CA ILE A 203 -19.92 3.60 21.46
C ILE A 203 -20.77 2.35 21.21
N GLU A 204 -21.49 2.33 20.09
CA GLU A 204 -22.46 1.30 19.73
C GLU A 204 -21.82 0.09 19.02
N LYS A 205 -20.53 0.16 18.68
CA LYS A 205 -19.84 -0.92 17.98
C LYS A 205 -19.26 -1.92 18.96
N GLY A 206 -19.83 -3.13 18.98
CA GLY A 206 -19.43 -4.18 19.92
C GLY A 206 -19.65 -3.73 21.37
N THR A 207 -18.60 -3.81 22.19
CA THR A 207 -18.69 -3.37 23.60
C THR A 207 -18.45 -1.87 23.80
N GLY A 208 -17.96 -1.13 22.79
CA GLY A 208 -17.49 0.25 22.96
C GLY A 208 -16.09 0.36 23.60
N LEU A 209 -15.44 -0.78 23.87
CA LEU A 209 -14.01 -0.88 24.19
C LEU A 209 -13.26 -1.51 23.02
N VAL A 210 -12.21 -0.84 22.55
CA VAL A 210 -11.41 -1.24 21.39
C VAL A 210 -9.99 -1.56 21.85
N MET A 211 -9.47 -2.73 21.46
CA MET A 211 -8.04 -3.00 21.59
C MET A 211 -7.27 -2.32 20.46
N CYS A 212 -6.12 -1.73 20.79
CA CYS A 212 -5.21 -1.15 19.82
C CYS A 212 -3.93 -1.97 19.73
N CYS A 213 -3.63 -2.44 18.52
CA CYS A 213 -2.50 -3.30 18.24
C CYS A 213 -1.52 -2.62 17.28
N THR A 214 -0.22 -2.63 17.61
CA THR A 214 0.82 -1.86 16.90
C THR A 214 0.97 -2.16 15.40
N PHE A 215 0.53 -3.33 14.93
CA PHE A 215 0.80 -3.80 13.57
C PHE A 215 -0.46 -4.10 12.74
N GLY A 216 -1.64 -3.66 13.18
CA GLY A 216 -2.90 -4.03 12.53
C GLY A 216 -3.92 -2.92 12.33
N ASP A 217 -3.78 -1.80 13.04
CA ASP A 217 -4.77 -0.75 13.06
C ASP A 217 -4.23 0.52 12.39
N THR A 218 -5.00 1.07 11.46
CA THR A 218 -4.78 2.43 10.96
C THR A 218 -5.49 3.38 11.91
N THR A 219 -4.77 4.37 12.44
CA THR A 219 -5.30 5.38 13.37
C THR A 219 -6.41 6.21 12.74
#